data_AF-A0AAN8SBS5-F1
#
_entry.id   AF-A0AAN8SBS5-F1
#
_cell.length_a   1.000
_cell.length_b   1.000
_cell.length_c   1.000
_cell.angle_alpha   90.00
_cell.angle_beta   90.00
_cell.angle_gamma   90.00
#
_symmetry.space_group_name_H-M   'P 1'
#
loop_
_entity.id
_entity.type
_entity.pdbx_description
1 polymer ?
#
loop_
_entity_poly.entity_id
_entity_poly.type
_entity_poly.pdbx_seq_one_letter_code
_entity_poly.pdbx_strand_id
1 'polypeptide(L)'
;MSRINLNQKEKELERQKFAKVVEEDEKFKLKIEREKASDITRRRKDFIRRLELERRESSLNGVVLKAQEVDALQNNQFGQEEKLALELDLLRRKEIADEKLRLYLRQNSHELKELESQLKAAYTKKAIATQLAEKQANKLENEISEKRAREIIERAVGTLEEQEEAQRLHEKKQKDEFRHSLQDQIIEKERLRQVEFLSFMKEKKNYDDILQKIKEDEERETEQKKVSQQKLKEEMEQFYTARAMWKAKERLLIQQEDEKIKQINNEKKRQREVAGAQELAKKSASEEISNKLLTEFLLKQKQKDEKEAIIATLMRYEIEEKENQRSQNEATKAVALREQVRADYKRALAEKSRRKNEEKEMEMQFAQQMKLRIDEEDKTEREKQEKRRQEQRNNLAYNKEAMRQNVQKRAENLKLTQMINELTEEEEERRVRLVQEERLKMLKEHAPKLLGYFPKGSLREQDLEALGITGASPLPESCPLEGRQNPHN
;
A
#
# COMPACT_ATOMS: atom_id res chain seq x y z
N MET A 1 -161.22 45.04 41.12
CA MET A 1 -160.44 44.59 42.29
C MET A 1 -160.44 43.07 42.35
N SER A 2 -159.29 42.43 42.65
CA SER A 2 -159.11 40.98 42.90
C SER A 2 -158.53 40.07 41.79
N ARG A 3 -157.54 40.55 41.03
CA ARG A 3 -156.58 39.68 40.28
C ARG A 3 -155.14 40.22 40.26
N ILE A 4 -154.79 41.11 41.20
CA ILE A 4 -153.53 41.87 41.21
C ILE A 4 -152.42 41.17 42.04
N ASN A 5 -152.75 40.26 42.97
CA ASN A 5 -151.78 39.74 43.95
C ASN A 5 -151.21 38.32 43.72
N LEU A 6 -151.80 37.47 42.87
CA LEU A 6 -151.17 36.16 42.55
C LEU A 6 -149.96 36.34 41.60
N ASN A 7 -150.03 37.35 40.74
CA ASN A 7 -149.02 37.64 39.71
C ASN A 7 -147.67 38.18 40.24
N GLN A 8 -147.55 38.53 41.53
CA GLN A 8 -146.29 39.09 42.07
C GLN A 8 -145.33 38.02 42.60
N LYS A 9 -145.84 36.95 43.23
CA LYS A 9 -145.00 35.84 43.74
C LYS A 9 -144.45 34.94 42.62
N GLU A 10 -145.22 34.74 41.56
CA GLU A 10 -144.72 34.05 40.35
C GLU A 10 -143.57 34.83 39.70
N LYS A 11 -143.66 36.16 39.68
CA LYS A 11 -142.59 37.03 39.14
C LYS A 11 -141.27 36.97 39.91
N GLU A 12 -141.29 36.78 41.23
CA GLU A 12 -140.04 36.68 42.01
C GLU A 12 -139.35 35.32 41.86
N LEU A 13 -140.13 34.23 41.78
CA LEU A 13 -139.59 32.90 41.49
C LEU A 13 -139.01 32.84 40.07
N GLU A 14 -139.68 33.48 39.10
CA GLU A 14 -139.17 33.66 37.74
C GLU A 14 -137.89 34.50 37.72
N ARG A 15 -137.79 35.57 38.52
CA ARG A 15 -136.55 36.37 38.62
C ARG A 15 -135.37 35.58 39.20
N GLN A 16 -135.58 34.74 40.22
CA GLN A 16 -134.50 33.91 40.78
C GLN A 16 -134.07 32.79 39.84
N LYS A 17 -135.01 32.19 39.10
CA LYS A 17 -134.68 31.24 38.03
C LYS A 17 -133.90 31.93 36.92
N PHE A 18 -134.32 33.13 36.51
CA PHE A 18 -133.63 33.93 35.50
C PHE A 18 -132.22 34.34 35.96
N ALA A 19 -132.03 34.72 37.22
CA ALA A 19 -130.71 35.07 37.76
C ALA A 19 -129.74 33.87 37.76
N LYS A 20 -130.21 32.66 38.10
CA LYS A 20 -129.38 31.44 38.02
C LYS A 20 -129.01 31.07 36.58
N VAL A 21 -129.97 31.21 35.65
CA VAL A 21 -129.71 31.01 34.21
C VAL A 21 -128.69 32.02 33.70
N VAL A 22 -128.77 33.29 34.12
CA VAL A 22 -127.79 34.32 33.74
C VAL A 22 -126.41 34.06 34.33
N GLU A 23 -126.29 33.64 35.59
CA GLU A 23 -124.99 33.27 36.17
C GLU A 23 -124.37 32.03 35.52
N GLU A 24 -125.19 31.03 35.16
CA GLU A 24 -124.73 29.85 34.42
C GLU A 24 -124.30 30.22 32.99
N ASP A 25 -125.04 31.12 32.31
CA ASP A 25 -124.68 31.67 31.01
C ASP A 25 -123.39 32.51 31.06
N GLU A 26 -123.17 33.30 32.11
CA GLU A 26 -121.92 34.05 32.30
C GLU A 26 -120.73 33.13 32.58
N LYS A 27 -120.91 32.09 33.40
CA LYS A 27 -119.88 31.05 33.62
C LYS A 27 -119.57 30.30 32.33
N PHE A 28 -120.58 30.01 31.52
CA PHE A 28 -120.40 29.35 30.22
C PHE A 28 -119.65 30.25 29.23
N LYS A 29 -119.99 31.55 29.16
CA LYS A 29 -119.26 32.55 28.36
C LYS A 29 -117.80 32.67 28.78
N LEU A 30 -117.51 32.78 30.08
CA LEU A 30 -116.14 32.84 30.62
C LEU A 30 -115.33 31.57 30.31
N LYS A 31 -115.97 30.39 30.32
CA LYS A 31 -115.32 29.13 29.94
C LYS A 31 -114.96 29.11 28.45
N ILE A 32 -115.88 29.55 27.59
CA ILE A 32 -115.64 29.71 26.15
C ILE A 32 -114.52 30.72 25.88
N GLU A 33 -114.47 31.84 26.60
CA GLU A 33 -113.42 32.84 26.42
C GLU A 33 -112.04 32.34 26.88
N ARG A 34 -111.96 31.59 27.99
CA ARG A 34 -110.72 30.92 28.42
C ARG A 34 -110.27 29.86 27.42
N GLU A 35 -111.20 29.08 26.89
CA GLU A 35 -110.90 28.07 25.87
C GLU A 35 -110.38 28.72 24.58
N LYS A 36 -111.04 29.79 24.11
CA LYS A 36 -110.57 30.62 22.97
C LYS A 36 -109.19 31.22 23.23
N ALA A 37 -108.91 31.75 24.42
CA ALA A 37 -107.58 32.27 24.77
C ALA A 37 -106.51 31.16 24.84
N SER A 38 -106.88 29.98 25.34
CA SER A 38 -106.00 28.79 25.36
C SER A 38 -105.72 28.26 23.96
N ASP A 39 -106.70 28.32 23.06
CA ASP A 39 -106.56 27.93 21.66
C ASP A 39 -105.70 28.92 20.88
N ILE A 40 -105.85 30.22 21.12
CA ILE A 40 -104.99 31.26 20.51
C ILE A 40 -103.53 31.08 20.96
N THR A 41 -103.30 30.82 22.26
CA THR A 41 -101.94 30.58 22.77
C THR A 41 -101.35 29.25 22.29
N ARG A 42 -102.16 28.18 22.19
CA ARG A 42 -101.77 26.90 21.59
C ARG A 42 -101.41 27.05 20.11
N ARG A 43 -102.25 27.73 19.32
CA ARG A 43 -101.97 28.03 17.90
C ARG A 43 -100.68 28.86 17.72
N ARG A 44 -100.43 29.84 18.60
CA ARG A 44 -99.20 30.63 18.57
C ARG A 44 -97.96 29.79 18.90
N LYS A 45 -98.04 28.90 19.90
CA LYS A 45 -96.96 27.96 20.24
C LYS A 45 -96.71 26.96 19.11
N ASP A 46 -97.76 26.41 18.50
CA ASP A 46 -97.64 25.49 17.36
C ASP A 46 -97.08 26.17 16.11
N PHE A 47 -97.37 27.46 15.91
CA PHE A 47 -96.78 28.27 14.85
C PHE A 47 -95.29 28.55 15.10
N ILE A 48 -94.91 28.93 16.31
CA ILE A 48 -93.50 29.14 16.68
C ILE A 48 -92.71 27.83 16.57
N ARG A 49 -93.26 26.70 17.06
CA ARG A 49 -92.64 25.38 16.93
C ARG A 49 -92.44 24.99 15.47
N ARG A 50 -93.39 25.31 14.59
CA ARG A 50 -93.24 25.09 13.14
C ARG A 50 -92.11 25.95 12.56
N LEU A 51 -92.04 27.24 12.90
CA LEU A 51 -90.95 28.11 12.46
C LEU A 51 -89.58 27.66 12.98
N GLU A 52 -89.50 27.18 14.21
CA GLU A 52 -88.25 26.64 14.79
C GLU A 52 -87.82 25.33 14.11
N LEU A 53 -88.77 24.45 13.79
CA LEU A 53 -88.51 23.24 13.02
C LEU A 53 -88.02 23.60 11.61
N GLU A 54 -88.69 24.52 10.92
CA GLU A 54 -88.31 24.98 9.58
C GLU A 54 -86.94 25.66 9.58
N ARG A 55 -86.62 26.45 10.61
CA ARG A 55 -85.29 27.05 10.78
C ARG A 55 -84.22 25.99 11.06
N ARG A 56 -84.53 24.97 11.86
CA ARG A 56 -83.63 23.84 12.14
C ARG A 56 -83.41 22.98 10.89
N GLU A 57 -84.46 22.70 10.13
CA GLU A 57 -84.40 21.99 8.85
C GLU A 57 -83.60 22.80 7.82
N SER A 58 -83.82 24.11 7.72
CA SER A 58 -83.03 24.99 6.86
C SER A 58 -81.56 25.02 7.25
N SER A 59 -81.25 25.04 8.54
CA SER A 59 -79.86 24.98 9.04
C SER A 59 -79.20 23.63 8.75
N LEU A 60 -79.92 22.52 8.95
CA LEU A 60 -79.43 21.18 8.65
C LEU A 60 -79.23 21.00 7.14
N ASN A 61 -80.20 21.42 6.33
CA ASN A 61 -80.10 21.42 4.88
C ASN A 61 -78.92 22.27 4.41
N GLY A 62 -78.68 23.44 5.02
CA GLY A 62 -77.52 24.28 4.74
C GLY A 62 -76.18 23.60 5.07
N VAL A 63 -76.11 22.81 6.15
CA VAL A 63 -74.91 22.02 6.49
C VAL A 63 -74.71 20.86 5.52
N VAL A 64 -75.79 20.15 5.16
CA VAL A 64 -75.74 19.05 4.19
C VAL A 64 -75.31 19.55 2.81
N LEU A 65 -75.84 20.68 2.35
CA LEU A 65 -75.46 21.29 1.08
C LEU A 65 -73.97 21.69 1.07
N LYS A 66 -73.47 22.31 2.15
CA LYS A 66 -72.04 22.64 2.27
C LYS A 66 -71.15 21.40 2.30
N ALA A 67 -71.57 20.34 2.98
CA ALA A 67 -70.84 19.08 2.98
C ALA A 67 -70.80 18.47 1.56
N GLN A 68 -71.94 18.46 0.85
CA GLN A 68 -72.00 18.02 -0.55
C GLN A 68 -71.14 18.86 -1.48
N GLU A 69 -71.09 20.19 -1.29
CA GLU A 69 -70.21 21.09 -2.04
C GLU A 69 -68.72 20.79 -1.77
N VAL A 70 -68.34 20.56 -0.51
CA VAL A 70 -66.96 20.21 -0.13
C VAL A 70 -66.58 18.84 -0.70
N ASP A 71 -67.44 17.84 -0.59
CA ASP A 71 -67.20 16.51 -1.15
C ASP A 71 -67.09 16.58 -2.68
N ALA A 72 -67.93 17.38 -3.35
CA ALA A 72 -67.85 17.60 -4.79
C ALA A 72 -66.54 18.31 -5.19
N LEU A 73 -66.10 19.32 -4.42
CA LEU A 73 -64.81 19.99 -4.65
C LEU A 73 -63.63 19.04 -4.45
N GLN A 74 -63.65 18.22 -3.39
CA GLN A 74 -62.61 17.22 -3.14
C GLN A 74 -62.58 16.16 -4.24
N ASN A 75 -63.71 15.63 -4.66
CA ASN A 75 -63.79 14.67 -5.77
C ASN A 75 -63.27 15.27 -7.08
N ASN A 76 -63.54 16.55 -7.34
CA ASN A 76 -62.99 17.24 -8.50
C ASN A 76 -61.47 17.45 -8.39
N GLN A 77 -60.95 17.75 -7.20
CA GLN A 77 -59.51 17.85 -6.94
C GLN A 77 -58.82 16.50 -7.13
N PHE A 78 -59.34 15.42 -6.53
CA PHE A 78 -58.83 14.06 -6.73
C PHE A 78 -58.85 13.67 -8.22
N GLY A 79 -59.94 13.95 -8.93
CA GLY A 79 -60.02 13.67 -10.37
C GLY A 79 -59.02 14.46 -11.22
N GLN A 80 -58.62 15.67 -10.80
CA GLN A 80 -57.56 16.44 -11.45
C GLN A 80 -56.16 15.89 -11.10
N GLU A 81 -55.94 15.55 -9.84
CA GLU A 81 -54.69 14.96 -9.36
C GLU A 81 -54.44 13.59 -10.00
N GLU A 82 -55.45 12.74 -10.13
CA GLU A 82 -55.35 11.44 -10.82
C GLU A 82 -54.99 11.61 -12.30
N LYS A 83 -55.62 12.57 -12.99
CA LYS A 83 -55.27 12.88 -14.39
C LYS A 83 -53.84 13.36 -14.51
N LEU A 84 -53.43 14.28 -13.64
CA LEU A 84 -52.06 14.79 -13.62
C LEU A 84 -51.06 13.69 -13.30
N ALA A 85 -51.36 12.82 -12.34
CA ALA A 85 -50.51 11.68 -11.98
C ALA A 85 -50.34 10.71 -13.15
N LEU A 86 -51.43 10.40 -13.87
CA LEU A 86 -51.37 9.56 -15.07
C LEU A 86 -50.56 10.21 -16.19
N GLU A 87 -50.72 11.51 -16.43
CA GLU A 87 -49.92 12.25 -17.41
C GLU A 87 -48.43 12.27 -17.05
N LEU A 88 -48.10 12.51 -15.79
CA LEU A 88 -46.73 12.47 -15.28
C LEU A 88 -46.12 11.07 -15.41
N ASP A 89 -46.87 10.02 -15.08
CA ASP A 89 -46.43 8.63 -15.24
C ASP A 89 -46.20 8.28 -16.72
N LEU A 90 -47.06 8.74 -17.62
CA LEU A 90 -46.89 8.56 -19.06
C LEU A 90 -45.66 9.28 -19.58
N LEU A 91 -45.41 10.52 -19.16
CA LEU A 91 -44.21 11.27 -19.49
C LEU A 91 -42.96 10.54 -18.99
N ARG A 92 -42.97 10.11 -17.73
CA ARG A 92 -41.85 9.37 -17.13
C ARG A 92 -41.58 8.04 -17.85
N ARG A 93 -42.62 7.31 -18.24
CA ARG A 93 -42.46 6.07 -19.02
C ARG A 93 -41.86 6.33 -20.40
N LYS A 94 -42.25 7.42 -21.06
CA LYS A 94 -41.66 7.85 -22.34
C LYS A 94 -40.19 8.22 -22.17
N GLU A 95 -39.85 9.02 -21.16
CA GLU A 95 -38.46 9.38 -20.85
C GLU A 95 -37.59 8.14 -20.61
N ILE A 96 -38.05 7.19 -19.79
CA ILE A 96 -37.34 5.93 -19.52
C ILE A 96 -37.18 5.10 -20.80
N ALA A 97 -38.21 5.05 -21.65
CA ALA A 97 -38.14 4.33 -22.92
C ALA A 97 -37.12 4.96 -23.87
N ASP A 98 -37.11 6.30 -23.96
CA ASP A 98 -36.17 7.07 -24.78
C ASP A 98 -34.74 6.92 -24.27
N GLU A 99 -34.53 6.94 -22.95
CA GLU A 99 -33.21 6.69 -22.34
C GLU A 99 -32.73 5.26 -22.63
N LYS A 100 -33.59 4.26 -22.48
CA LYS A 100 -33.25 2.87 -22.80
C LYS A 100 -32.93 2.70 -24.29
N LEU A 101 -33.68 3.36 -25.17
CA LEU A 101 -33.40 3.38 -26.61
C LEU A 101 -32.05 4.03 -26.90
N ARG A 102 -31.75 5.18 -26.28
CA ARG A 102 -30.44 5.86 -26.41
C ARG A 102 -29.30 5.00 -25.87
N LEU A 103 -29.48 4.31 -24.73
CA LEU A 103 -28.49 3.37 -24.19
C LEU A 103 -28.25 2.20 -25.16
N TYR A 104 -29.31 1.63 -25.71
CA TYR A 104 -29.22 0.59 -26.74
C TYR A 104 -28.48 1.10 -27.98
N LEU A 105 -28.75 2.33 -28.44
CA LEU A 105 -28.04 2.95 -29.55
C LEU A 105 -26.56 3.21 -29.23
N ARG A 106 -26.21 3.68 -28.02
CA ARG A 106 -24.81 3.83 -27.58
C ARG A 106 -24.08 2.48 -27.62
N GLN A 107 -24.75 1.40 -27.22
CA GLN A 107 -24.17 0.05 -27.19
C GLN A 107 -24.14 -0.65 -28.55
N ASN A 108 -24.90 -0.22 -29.56
CA ASN A 108 -25.00 -0.92 -30.84
C ASN A 108 -24.54 -0.10 -32.04
N SER A 109 -24.58 1.23 -31.97
CA SER A 109 -24.07 2.11 -33.02
C SER A 109 -22.54 2.14 -33.00
N HIS A 110 -21.92 1.91 -34.16
CA HIS A 110 -20.48 1.96 -34.30
C HIS A 110 -19.95 3.39 -34.06
N GLU A 111 -20.61 4.41 -34.61
CA GLU A 111 -20.18 5.81 -34.49
C GLU A 111 -20.14 6.30 -33.04
N LEU A 112 -21.12 5.90 -32.21
CA LEU A 112 -21.17 6.28 -30.79
C LEU A 112 -20.09 5.54 -29.98
N LYS A 113 -19.82 4.27 -30.29
CA LYS A 113 -18.72 3.50 -29.68
C LYS A 113 -17.36 4.08 -29.99
N GLU A 114 -17.13 4.48 -31.25
CA GLU A 114 -15.90 5.13 -31.66
C GLU A 114 -15.72 6.45 -30.93
N LEU A 115 -16.77 7.27 -30.86
CA LEU A 115 -16.74 8.52 -30.09
C LEU A 115 -16.45 8.25 -28.60
N GLU A 116 -17.10 7.26 -27.99
CA GLU A 116 -16.86 6.88 -26.59
C GLU A 116 -15.39 6.46 -26.38
N SER A 117 -14.84 5.65 -27.29
CA SER A 117 -13.43 5.24 -27.26
C SER A 117 -12.49 6.44 -27.38
N GLN A 118 -12.78 7.37 -28.29
CA GLN A 118 -12.02 8.61 -28.47
C GLN A 118 -12.10 9.51 -27.23
N LEU A 119 -13.28 9.63 -26.60
CA LEU A 119 -13.46 10.35 -25.34
C LEU A 119 -12.66 9.71 -24.21
N LYS A 120 -12.71 8.39 -24.06
CA LYS A 120 -11.90 7.65 -23.07
C LYS A 120 -10.40 7.90 -23.30
N ALA A 121 -9.94 7.83 -24.55
CA ALA A 121 -8.56 8.11 -24.92
C ALA A 121 -8.15 9.56 -24.63
N ALA A 122 -9.06 10.53 -24.79
CA ALA A 122 -8.81 11.92 -24.44
C ALA A 122 -8.70 12.11 -22.91
N TYR A 123 -9.56 11.44 -22.12
CA TYR A 123 -9.44 11.44 -20.66
C TYR A 123 -8.13 10.81 -20.17
N THR A 124 -7.70 9.70 -20.76
CA THR A 124 -6.41 9.09 -20.40
C THR A 124 -5.24 10.00 -20.77
N LYS A 125 -5.26 10.64 -21.94
CA LYS A 125 -4.25 11.64 -22.33
C LYS A 125 -4.21 12.83 -21.37
N LYS A 126 -5.37 13.35 -20.96
CA LYS A 126 -5.45 14.43 -19.96
C LYS A 126 -4.87 14.00 -18.61
N ALA A 127 -5.19 12.79 -18.17
CA ALA A 127 -4.65 12.23 -16.93
C ALA A 127 -3.12 12.07 -17.02
N ILE A 128 -2.60 11.53 -18.13
CA ILE A 128 -1.16 11.39 -18.36
C ILE A 128 -0.47 12.76 -18.37
N ALA A 129 -1.05 13.76 -19.03
CA ALA A 129 -0.49 15.12 -19.05
C ALA A 129 -0.44 15.73 -17.64
N THR A 130 -1.49 15.52 -16.84
CA THR A 130 -1.54 15.98 -15.45
C THR A 130 -0.47 15.28 -14.60
N GLN A 131 -0.35 13.95 -14.71
CA GLN A 131 0.68 13.19 -14.02
C GLN A 131 2.10 13.59 -14.42
N LEU A 132 2.32 13.90 -15.71
CA LEU A 132 3.62 14.35 -16.18
C LEU A 132 3.97 15.73 -15.62
N ALA A 133 3.00 16.66 -15.58
CA ALA A 133 3.16 17.97 -14.97
C ALA A 133 3.44 17.85 -13.45
N GLU A 134 2.72 16.98 -12.75
CA GLU A 134 2.97 16.69 -11.32
C GLU A 134 4.38 16.11 -11.11
N LYS A 135 4.79 15.13 -11.94
CA LYS A 135 6.13 14.56 -11.87
C LYS A 135 7.22 15.59 -12.14
N GLN A 136 6.98 16.53 -13.07
CA GLN A 136 7.91 17.64 -13.33
C GLN A 136 7.96 18.61 -12.16
N ALA A 137 6.83 18.96 -11.55
CA ALA A 137 6.78 19.78 -10.35
C ALA A 137 7.53 19.13 -9.18
N ASN A 138 7.29 17.83 -8.94
CA ASN A 138 7.97 17.05 -7.89
C ASN A 138 9.49 16.96 -8.14
N LYS A 139 9.94 16.85 -9.40
CA LYS A 139 11.37 16.90 -9.72
C LYS A 139 11.98 18.24 -9.34
N LEU A 140 11.34 19.35 -9.71
CA LEU A 140 11.81 20.68 -9.36
C LEU A 140 11.81 20.90 -7.84
N GLU A 141 10.79 20.42 -7.13
CA GLU A 141 10.73 20.48 -5.67
C GLU A 141 11.85 19.66 -5.01
N ASN A 142 12.12 18.45 -5.52
CA ASN A 142 13.24 17.63 -5.06
C ASN A 142 14.60 18.30 -5.32
N GLU A 143 14.79 18.91 -6.49
CA GLU A 143 16.02 19.67 -6.77
C GLU A 143 16.19 20.85 -5.80
N ILE A 144 15.10 21.53 -5.45
CA ILE A 144 15.12 22.63 -4.46
C ILE A 144 15.44 22.08 -3.07
N SER A 145 14.83 20.97 -2.66
CA SER A 145 15.05 20.36 -1.33
C SER A 145 16.47 19.80 -1.19
N GLU A 146 17.01 19.16 -2.24
CA GLU A 146 18.40 18.70 -2.28
C GLU A 146 19.38 19.86 -2.16
N LYS A 147 19.17 20.98 -2.88
CA LYS A 147 20.01 22.17 -2.74
C LYS A 147 20.01 22.70 -1.31
N ARG A 148 18.83 22.79 -0.68
CA ARG A 148 18.70 23.20 0.73
C ARG A 148 19.44 22.24 1.68
N ALA A 149 19.32 20.92 1.45
CA ALA A 149 20.02 19.93 2.26
C ALA A 149 21.55 20.04 2.11
N ARG A 150 22.04 20.24 0.89
CA ARG A 150 23.47 20.48 0.62
C ARG A 150 23.98 21.72 1.34
N GLU A 151 23.25 22.84 1.28
CA GLU A 151 23.62 24.05 2.02
C GLU A 151 23.68 23.84 3.54
N ILE A 152 22.77 23.06 4.11
CA ILE A 152 22.78 22.73 5.55
C ILE A 152 24.02 21.89 5.89
N ILE A 153 24.34 20.89 5.07
CA ILE A 153 25.53 20.05 5.27
C ILE A 153 26.81 20.88 5.14
N GLU A 154 26.90 21.75 4.13
CA GLU A 154 28.07 22.62 3.92
C GLU A 154 28.28 23.56 5.10
N ARG A 155 27.21 24.18 5.62
CA ARG A 155 27.28 24.99 6.85
C ARG A 155 27.75 24.16 8.04
N ALA A 156 27.25 22.93 8.21
CA ALA A 156 27.65 22.06 9.30
C ALA A 156 29.13 21.64 9.20
N VAL A 157 29.62 21.30 8.00
CA VAL A 157 31.03 20.99 7.76
C VAL A 157 31.91 22.19 8.07
N GLY A 158 31.54 23.38 7.58
CA GLY A 158 32.27 24.62 7.89
C GLY A 158 32.37 24.87 9.40
N THR A 159 31.28 24.68 10.15
CA THR A 159 31.32 24.83 11.62
C THR A 159 32.20 23.79 12.32
N LEU A 160 32.32 22.57 11.77
CA LEU A 160 33.22 21.54 12.32
C LEU A 160 34.69 21.86 12.02
N GLU A 161 35.00 22.32 10.81
CA GLU A 161 36.35 22.74 10.44
C GLU A 161 36.84 23.90 11.32
N GLU A 162 35.99 24.91 11.56
CA GLU A 162 36.28 26.01 12.48
C GLU A 162 36.56 25.51 13.91
N GLN A 163 35.82 24.50 14.38
CA GLN A 163 36.04 23.90 15.70
C GLN A 163 37.36 23.13 15.76
N GLU A 164 37.71 22.36 14.74
CA GLU A 164 38.99 21.66 14.67
C GLU A 164 40.18 22.63 14.64
N GLU A 165 40.09 23.72 13.87
CA GLU A 165 41.12 24.75 13.83
C GLU A 165 41.30 25.43 15.18
N ALA A 166 40.19 25.75 15.87
CA ALA A 166 40.23 26.31 17.21
C ALA A 166 40.88 25.34 18.23
N GLN A 167 40.58 24.04 18.15
CA GLN A 167 41.21 23.02 18.98
C GLN A 167 42.71 22.89 18.69
N ARG A 168 43.12 22.84 17.43
CA ARG A 168 44.54 22.81 17.04
C ARG A 168 45.29 24.04 17.55
N LEU A 169 44.69 25.22 17.46
CA LEU A 169 45.29 26.45 17.98
C LEU A 169 45.43 26.38 19.49
N HIS A 170 44.43 25.86 20.19
CA HIS A 170 44.46 25.68 21.64
C HIS A 170 45.56 24.69 22.07
N GLU A 171 45.66 23.52 21.43
CA GLU A 171 46.73 22.56 21.67
C GLU A 171 48.12 23.15 21.40
N LYS A 172 48.25 23.94 20.33
CA LYS A 172 49.51 24.62 20.02
C LYS A 172 49.91 25.57 21.15
N LYS A 173 48.97 26.40 21.62
CA LYS A 173 49.21 27.29 22.77
C LYS A 173 49.65 26.52 24.01
N GLN A 174 48.98 25.42 24.35
CA GLN A 174 49.37 24.59 25.50
C GLN A 174 50.78 23.99 25.34
N LYS A 175 51.13 23.51 24.15
CA LYS A 175 52.48 23.01 23.85
C LYS A 175 53.52 24.12 23.99
N ASP A 176 53.20 25.33 23.55
CA ASP A 176 54.09 26.49 23.62
C ASP A 176 54.33 26.89 25.09
N GLU A 177 53.26 26.95 25.91
CA GLU A 177 53.35 27.20 27.36
C GLU A 177 54.18 26.13 28.09
N PHE A 178 53.97 24.86 27.75
CA PHE A 178 54.75 23.76 28.31
C PHE A 178 56.24 23.85 27.95
N ARG A 179 56.56 24.21 26.69
CA ARG A 179 57.95 24.44 26.26
C ARG A 179 58.60 25.59 27.03
N HIS A 180 57.87 26.69 27.24
CA HIS A 180 58.37 27.80 28.06
C HIS A 180 58.66 27.37 29.50
N SER A 181 57.74 26.63 30.13
CA SER A 181 57.96 26.12 31.49
C SER A 181 59.17 25.18 31.59
N LEU A 182 59.39 24.30 30.60
CA LEU A 182 60.60 23.46 30.57
C LEU A 182 61.87 24.30 30.44
N GLN A 183 61.84 25.33 29.60
CA GLN A 183 62.98 26.21 29.40
C GLN A 183 63.34 26.94 30.70
N ASP A 184 62.34 27.43 31.43
CA ASP A 184 62.53 28.05 32.75
C ASP A 184 63.15 27.08 33.77
N GLN A 185 62.71 25.81 33.78
CA GLN A 185 63.30 24.78 34.65
C GLN A 185 64.78 24.51 34.32
N ILE A 186 65.15 24.53 33.03
CA ILE A 186 66.54 24.36 32.60
C ILE A 186 67.38 25.54 33.08
N ILE A 187 66.88 26.77 32.90
CA ILE A 187 67.55 27.99 33.36
C ILE A 187 67.77 27.95 34.88
N GLU A 188 66.75 27.56 35.64
CA GLU A 188 66.85 27.50 37.09
C GLU A 188 67.83 26.43 37.58
N LYS A 189 67.86 25.26 36.93
CA LYS A 189 68.86 24.21 37.22
C LYS A 189 70.28 24.69 36.95
N GLU A 190 70.51 25.39 35.85
CA GLU A 190 71.85 25.92 35.53
C GLU A 190 72.25 27.02 36.53
N ARG A 191 71.30 27.87 36.93
CA ARG A 191 71.51 28.87 37.99
C ARG A 191 71.88 28.22 39.33
N LEU A 192 71.17 27.18 39.74
CA LEU A 192 71.48 26.41 40.94
C LEU A 192 72.89 25.81 40.87
N ARG A 193 73.26 25.21 39.74
CA ARG A 193 74.60 24.68 39.51
C ARG A 193 75.70 25.73 39.66
N GLN A 194 75.46 26.95 39.16
CA GLN A 194 76.39 28.07 39.33
C GLN A 194 76.55 28.47 40.81
N VAL A 195 75.45 28.50 41.56
CA VAL A 195 75.47 28.81 43.00
C VAL A 195 76.23 27.72 43.78
N GLU A 196 75.97 26.45 43.49
CA GLU A 196 76.69 25.31 44.08
C GLU A 196 78.19 25.38 43.79
N PHE A 197 78.57 25.68 42.54
CA PHE A 197 79.97 25.86 42.17
C PHE A 197 80.65 26.99 42.95
N LEU A 198 79.97 28.12 43.12
CA LEU A 198 80.49 29.23 43.93
C LEU A 198 80.64 28.85 45.41
N SER A 199 79.70 28.07 45.97
CA SER A 199 79.80 27.53 47.33
C SER A 199 81.01 26.61 47.47
N PHE A 200 81.18 25.68 46.52
CA PHE A 200 82.31 24.77 46.49
C PHE A 200 83.65 25.50 46.44
N MET A 201 83.76 26.57 45.64
CA MET A 201 84.99 27.38 45.58
C MET A 201 85.28 28.10 46.90
N LYS A 202 84.25 28.57 47.59
CA LYS A 202 84.40 29.15 48.94
C LYS A 202 84.86 28.10 49.95
N GLU A 203 84.25 26.92 49.94
CA GLU A 203 84.64 25.79 50.81
C GLU A 203 86.08 25.35 50.52
N LYS A 204 86.46 25.19 49.25
CA LYS A 204 87.83 24.87 48.85
C LYS A 204 88.83 25.88 49.41
N LYS A 205 88.55 27.18 49.27
CA LYS A 205 89.40 28.23 49.84
C LYS A 205 89.51 28.10 51.36
N ASN A 206 88.40 27.83 52.05
CA ASN A 206 88.42 27.61 53.49
C ASN A 206 89.27 26.38 53.87
N TYR A 207 89.22 25.30 53.09
CA TYR A 207 90.07 24.12 53.28
C TYR A 207 91.55 24.44 53.09
N ASP A 208 91.89 25.20 52.04
CA ASP A 208 93.27 25.64 51.78
C ASP A 208 93.80 26.51 52.94
N ASP A 209 92.98 27.43 53.47
CA ASP A 209 93.31 28.27 54.62
C ASP A 209 93.52 27.44 55.91
N ILE A 210 92.73 26.38 56.12
CA ILE A 210 92.91 25.44 57.24
C ILE A 210 94.23 24.67 57.09
N LEU A 211 94.52 24.16 55.89
CA LEU A 211 95.78 23.43 55.63
C LEU A 211 97.00 24.32 55.84
N GLN A 212 96.91 25.60 55.46
CA GLN A 212 97.98 26.55 55.72
C GLN A 212 98.19 26.77 57.22
N LYS A 213 97.11 26.95 57.99
CA LYS A 213 97.20 27.07 59.46
C LYS A 213 97.80 25.84 60.12
N ILE A 214 97.46 24.63 59.66
CA ILE A 214 98.04 23.39 60.19
C ILE A 214 99.55 23.35 59.94
N LYS A 215 100.01 23.73 58.74
CA LYS A 215 101.46 23.79 58.45
C LYS A 215 102.18 24.81 59.35
N GLU A 216 101.58 25.99 59.53
CA GLU A 216 102.14 27.03 60.42
C GLU A 216 102.15 26.58 61.90
N ASP A 217 101.14 25.81 62.34
CA ASP A 217 101.11 25.19 63.67
C ASP A 217 102.17 24.08 63.81
N GLU A 218 102.34 23.21 62.80
CA GLU A 218 103.36 22.16 62.78
C GLU A 218 104.78 22.76 62.82
N GLU A 219 105.05 23.82 62.06
CA GLU A 219 106.32 24.55 62.07
C GLU A 219 106.60 25.09 63.48
N ARG A 220 105.63 25.77 64.11
CA ARG A 220 105.74 26.25 65.50
C ARG A 220 105.99 25.12 66.48
N GLU A 221 105.31 23.97 66.33
CA GLU A 221 105.52 22.81 67.19
C GLU A 221 106.93 22.23 67.01
N THR A 222 107.46 22.19 65.79
CA THR A 222 108.84 21.74 65.53
C THR A 222 109.88 22.67 66.16
N GLU A 223 109.66 23.98 66.12
CA GLU A 223 110.53 24.97 66.77
C GLU A 223 110.50 24.80 68.29
N GLN A 224 109.32 24.63 68.89
CA GLN A 224 109.19 24.35 70.33
C GLN A 224 109.88 23.04 70.72
N LYS A 225 109.75 21.99 69.90
CA LYS A 225 110.47 20.71 70.09
C LYS A 225 111.98 20.89 70.03
N LYS A 226 112.50 21.68 69.08
CA LYS A 226 113.95 21.98 68.99
C LYS A 226 114.45 22.70 70.23
N VAL A 227 113.73 23.71 70.71
CA VAL A 227 114.07 24.45 71.95
C VAL A 227 114.05 23.51 73.16
N SER A 228 113.04 22.65 73.28
CA SER A 228 112.95 21.66 74.36
C SER A 228 114.09 20.63 74.31
N GLN A 229 114.42 20.13 73.12
CA GLN A 229 115.55 19.22 72.91
C GLN A 229 116.91 19.86 73.26
N GLN A 230 117.09 21.16 73.00
CA GLN A 230 118.30 21.88 73.40
C GLN A 230 118.43 21.95 74.92
N LYS A 231 117.34 22.33 75.62
CA LYS A 231 117.31 22.33 77.10
C LYS A 231 117.59 20.94 77.68
N LEU A 232 116.97 19.89 77.12
CA LEU A 232 117.21 18.51 77.55
C LEU A 232 118.67 18.07 77.29
N LYS A 233 119.31 18.51 76.20
CA LYS A 233 120.73 18.22 75.94
C LYS A 233 121.63 18.86 76.99
N GLU A 234 121.36 20.12 77.35
CA GLU A 234 122.09 20.81 78.42
C GLU A 234 121.92 20.08 79.77
N GLU A 235 120.69 19.69 80.13
CA GLU A 235 120.42 18.88 81.32
C GLU A 235 121.08 17.49 81.27
N MET A 236 121.10 16.86 80.10
CA MET A 236 121.77 15.57 79.90
C MET A 236 123.29 15.68 80.04
N GLU A 237 123.93 16.73 79.53
CA GLU A 237 125.37 16.94 79.74
C GLU A 237 125.70 17.10 81.22
N GLN A 238 124.87 17.83 81.97
CA GLN A 238 124.96 17.92 83.44
C GLN A 238 124.73 16.56 84.11
N PHE A 239 123.79 15.75 83.62
CA PHE A 239 123.56 14.39 84.13
C PHE A 239 124.69 13.41 83.77
N TYR A 240 125.30 13.50 82.59
CA TYR A 240 126.37 12.61 82.16
C TYR A 240 127.66 12.86 82.92
N THR A 241 127.99 14.11 83.23
CA THR A 241 129.09 14.43 84.13
C THR A 241 128.84 13.85 85.53
N ALA A 242 127.61 13.92 86.06
CA ALA A 242 127.24 13.30 87.34
C ALA A 242 127.20 11.75 87.29
N ARG A 243 126.74 11.16 86.18
CA ARG A 243 126.64 9.70 86.02
C ARG A 243 127.99 9.05 85.72
N ALA A 244 128.91 9.74 85.06
CA ALA A 244 130.29 9.27 84.93
C ALA A 244 130.92 9.11 86.32
N MET A 245 130.66 10.04 87.24
CA MET A 245 131.06 9.95 88.64
C MET A 245 130.41 8.73 89.35
N TRP A 246 129.17 8.34 89.00
CA TRP A 246 128.45 7.21 89.62
C TRP A 246 128.75 5.82 89.00
N LYS A 247 128.88 5.71 87.68
CA LYS A 247 129.20 4.44 86.99
C LYS A 247 130.61 3.94 87.31
N ALA A 248 131.53 4.84 87.64
CA ALA A 248 132.81 4.46 88.22
C ALA A 248 132.63 3.69 89.55
N LYS A 249 131.55 3.94 90.27
CA LYS A 249 131.16 3.26 91.53
C LYS A 249 130.43 1.92 91.30
N GLU A 250 129.53 1.84 90.32
CA GLU A 250 128.61 0.68 90.11
C GLU A 250 129.24 -0.53 89.41
N ARG A 251 130.19 -0.35 88.46
CA ARG A 251 130.82 -1.49 87.76
C ARG A 251 131.56 -2.46 88.69
N LEU A 252 131.82 -2.01 89.91
CA LEU A 252 132.34 -2.83 91.00
C LEU A 252 131.35 -3.93 91.49
N LEU A 253 130.04 -3.86 91.15
CA LEU A 253 128.98 -4.73 91.71
C LEU A 253 128.43 -5.83 90.77
N ILE A 254 128.13 -5.53 89.49
CA ILE A 254 127.27 -6.38 88.62
C ILE A 254 127.93 -7.64 88.04
N GLN A 255 129.25 -7.81 88.10
CA GLN A 255 129.92 -9.01 87.57
C GLN A 255 129.57 -10.33 88.31
N GLN A 256 128.47 -10.37 89.08
CA GLN A 256 128.16 -11.41 90.05
C GLN A 256 126.93 -12.33 89.73
N GLU A 257 126.03 -12.12 88.73
CA GLU A 257 124.68 -12.82 88.71
C GLU A 257 124.13 -13.65 87.49
N ASP A 258 124.53 -13.51 86.21
CA ASP A 258 123.61 -13.66 85.04
C ASP A 258 123.32 -15.05 84.34
N GLU A 259 123.44 -16.23 84.95
CA GLU A 259 123.58 -17.51 84.18
C GLU A 259 122.35 -18.50 84.08
N LYS A 260 121.06 -18.13 84.27
CA LYS A 260 119.99 -19.13 84.67
C LYS A 260 118.74 -19.53 83.78
N ILE A 261 118.30 -18.90 82.67
CA ILE A 261 116.82 -18.91 82.29
C ILE A 261 116.25 -19.78 81.10
N LYS A 262 116.99 -20.47 80.23
CA LYS A 262 116.57 -20.74 78.81
C LYS A 262 115.55 -21.86 78.34
N GLN A 263 114.71 -22.57 79.12
CA GLN A 263 114.30 -23.97 78.71
C GLN A 263 112.82 -24.43 78.36
N ILE A 264 111.73 -23.63 78.27
CA ILE A 264 110.32 -24.17 78.46
C ILE A 264 109.33 -24.42 77.25
N ASN A 265 109.53 -24.04 75.98
CA ASN A 265 108.39 -23.61 75.09
C ASN A 265 107.64 -24.51 74.02
N ASN A 266 107.76 -25.84 73.83
CA ASN A 266 107.45 -26.48 72.50
C ASN A 266 106.17 -27.36 72.18
N GLU A 267 105.13 -27.62 73.02
CA GLU A 267 104.23 -28.81 72.84
C GLU A 267 102.83 -28.70 72.09
N LYS A 268 102.26 -27.54 71.73
CA LYS A 268 100.77 -27.39 71.54
C LYS A 268 100.07 -27.68 70.16
N LYS A 269 100.70 -28.16 69.09
CA LYS A 269 100.22 -27.88 67.69
C LYS A 269 99.33 -28.93 66.93
N ARG A 270 98.83 -30.06 67.48
CA ARG A 270 98.50 -31.26 66.65
C ARG A 270 97.03 -31.76 66.45
N GLN A 271 95.95 -31.05 66.82
CA GLN A 271 94.60 -31.67 66.99
C GLN A 271 93.44 -31.36 65.98
N ARG A 272 93.61 -30.67 64.84
CA ARG A 272 92.46 -30.02 64.14
C ARG A 272 91.88 -30.60 62.80
N GLU A 273 92.21 -31.80 62.31
CA GLU A 273 92.00 -32.15 60.86
C GLU A 273 90.81 -33.08 60.41
N VAL A 274 89.78 -33.47 61.18
CA VAL A 274 88.91 -34.65 60.81
C VAL A 274 87.44 -34.45 60.28
N ALA A 275 86.79 -33.28 60.23
CA ALA A 275 85.29 -33.22 60.19
C ALA A 275 84.52 -32.91 58.85
N GLY A 276 85.08 -32.95 57.64
CA GLY A 276 84.50 -32.20 56.48
C GLY A 276 83.83 -32.90 55.27
N ALA A 277 83.46 -34.18 55.24
CA ALA A 277 83.31 -34.91 53.95
C ALA A 277 81.96 -35.60 53.54
N GLN A 278 80.73 -35.12 53.87
CA GLN A 278 79.48 -35.91 53.59
C GLN A 278 78.25 -35.26 52.90
N GLU A 279 78.31 -34.05 52.30
CA GLU A 279 77.09 -33.33 51.88
C GLU A 279 76.92 -33.09 50.35
N LEU A 280 77.04 -34.13 49.50
CA LEU A 280 77.11 -33.96 48.02
C LEU A 280 76.27 -34.94 47.14
N ALA A 281 75.11 -35.46 47.58
CA ALA A 281 74.44 -36.58 46.88
C ALA A 281 72.90 -36.55 46.63
N LYS A 282 72.17 -35.41 46.53
CA LYS A 282 70.68 -35.47 46.48
C LYS A 282 69.89 -34.58 45.48
N LYS A 283 70.41 -34.17 44.31
CA LYS A 283 69.61 -33.34 43.36
C LYS A 283 69.79 -33.66 41.86
N SER A 284 69.38 -34.84 41.39
CA SER A 284 69.34 -35.16 39.93
C SER A 284 68.21 -36.13 39.48
N ALA A 285 66.93 -35.88 39.81
CA ALA A 285 65.85 -36.82 39.46
C ALA A 285 64.47 -36.22 39.09
N SER A 286 64.36 -34.95 38.67
CA SER A 286 63.04 -34.31 38.44
C SER A 286 62.81 -33.75 37.02
N GLU A 287 63.57 -34.19 36.02
CA GLU A 287 63.50 -33.67 34.63
C GLU A 287 62.82 -34.60 33.59
N GLU A 288 62.39 -35.83 33.92
CA GLU A 288 61.95 -36.81 32.89
C GLU A 288 60.42 -37.00 32.68
N ILE A 289 59.54 -36.41 33.51
CA ILE A 289 58.08 -36.67 33.44
C ILE A 289 57.35 -35.69 32.50
N SER A 290 57.94 -34.54 32.17
CA SER A 290 57.26 -33.48 31.39
C SER A 290 57.16 -33.74 29.88
N ASN A 291 57.95 -34.67 29.32
CA ASN A 291 58.08 -34.81 27.85
C ASN A 291 57.23 -35.94 27.21
N LYS A 292 56.48 -36.72 27.99
CA LYS A 292 55.66 -37.85 27.46
C LYS A 292 54.18 -37.50 27.18
N LEU A 293 53.71 -36.31 27.59
CA LEU A 293 52.30 -35.92 27.47
C LEU A 293 51.96 -35.22 26.13
N LEU A 294 52.96 -34.78 25.36
CA LEU A 294 52.76 -33.98 24.14
C LEU A 294 52.64 -34.83 22.86
N THR A 295 53.06 -36.09 22.88
CA THR A 295 53.09 -36.98 21.70
C THR A 295 51.79 -37.75 21.47
N GLU A 296 50.93 -37.94 22.49
CA GLU A 296 49.65 -38.66 22.34
C GLU A 296 48.52 -37.82 21.73
N PHE A 297 48.61 -36.48 21.80
CA PHE A 297 47.54 -35.58 21.33
C PHE A 297 47.48 -35.48 19.78
N LEU A 298 48.61 -35.56 19.09
CA LEU A 298 48.69 -35.37 17.64
C LEU A 298 48.29 -36.60 16.80
N LEU A 299 48.20 -37.79 17.41
CA LEU A 299 47.84 -39.03 16.70
C LEU A 299 46.32 -39.22 16.54
N LYS A 300 45.50 -38.63 17.43
CA LYS A 300 44.03 -38.79 17.45
C LYS A 300 43.27 -37.86 16.49
N GLN A 301 43.92 -36.82 15.97
CA GLN A 301 43.29 -35.86 15.04
C GLN A 301 43.31 -36.36 13.58
N LYS A 302 44.30 -37.17 13.18
CA LYS A 302 44.42 -37.70 11.80
C LYS A 302 43.44 -38.84 11.45
N GLN A 303 42.83 -39.49 12.44
CA GLN A 303 41.91 -40.62 12.21
C GLN A 303 40.44 -40.22 11.96
N LYS A 304 40.10 -38.93 12.05
CA LYS A 304 38.74 -38.41 11.80
C LYS A 304 38.54 -37.93 10.36
N ASP A 305 39.58 -37.39 9.72
CA ASP A 305 39.46 -36.78 8.38
C ASP A 305 39.45 -37.81 7.22
N GLU A 306 39.85 -39.07 7.47
CA GLU A 306 39.85 -40.14 6.46
C GLU A 306 38.48 -40.87 6.33
N LYS A 307 37.55 -40.68 7.28
CA LYS A 307 36.23 -41.36 7.28
C LYS A 307 35.14 -40.60 6.52
N GLU A 308 35.30 -39.30 6.28
CA GLU A 308 34.31 -38.46 5.59
C GLU A 308 34.56 -38.36 4.08
N ALA A 309 35.77 -38.67 3.60
CA ALA A 309 36.12 -38.66 2.17
C ALA A 309 35.59 -39.87 1.36
N ILE A 310 35.16 -40.96 2.02
CA ILE A 310 34.72 -42.21 1.37
C ILE A 310 33.19 -42.28 1.18
N ILE A 311 32.41 -41.43 1.88
CA ILE A 311 30.94 -41.42 1.82
C ILE A 311 30.40 -40.55 0.66
N ALA A 312 31.19 -39.58 0.18
CA ALA A 312 30.78 -38.65 -0.89
C ALA A 312 30.95 -39.21 -2.32
N THR A 313 31.74 -40.27 -2.52
CA THR A 313 32.05 -40.85 -3.84
C THR A 313 31.14 -42.01 -4.25
N LEU A 314 30.44 -42.65 -3.32
CA LEU A 314 29.56 -43.79 -3.59
C LEU A 314 28.11 -43.41 -3.98
N MET A 315 27.59 -42.24 -3.60
CA MET A 315 26.22 -41.80 -3.96
C MET A 315 26.09 -41.28 -5.40
N ARG A 316 27.20 -40.96 -6.08
CA ARG A 316 27.19 -40.33 -7.41
C ARG A 316 27.05 -41.34 -8.56
N TYR A 317 27.41 -42.61 -8.34
CA TYR A 317 27.36 -43.65 -9.37
C TYR A 317 26.02 -44.40 -9.43
N GLU A 318 25.20 -44.41 -8.36
CA GLU A 318 23.86 -45.05 -8.35
C GLU A 318 22.76 -44.22 -9.06
N ILE A 319 23.00 -42.94 -9.34
CA ILE A 319 22.04 -42.05 -10.02
C ILE A 319 22.15 -42.16 -11.55
N GLU A 320 23.36 -42.39 -12.06
CA GLU A 320 23.67 -42.42 -13.50
C GLU A 320 23.20 -43.71 -14.20
N GLU A 321 23.10 -44.82 -13.46
CA GLU A 321 22.64 -46.12 -13.99
C GLU A 321 21.11 -46.22 -14.15
N LYS A 322 20.33 -45.44 -13.39
CA LYS A 322 18.85 -45.40 -13.47
C LYS A 322 18.31 -44.56 -14.64
N GLU A 323 19.12 -43.65 -15.20
CA GLU A 323 18.72 -42.80 -16.33
C GLU A 323 18.89 -43.49 -17.69
N ASN A 324 19.92 -44.33 -17.85
CA ASN A 324 20.17 -45.03 -19.12
C ASN A 324 19.19 -46.18 -19.43
N GLN A 325 18.56 -46.79 -18.42
CA GLN A 325 17.52 -47.81 -18.63
C GLN A 325 16.16 -47.24 -19.10
N ARG A 326 15.91 -45.94 -18.92
CA ARG A 326 14.70 -45.27 -19.45
C ARG A 326 14.80 -44.98 -20.95
N SER A 327 16.01 -44.72 -21.46
CA SER A 327 16.26 -44.38 -22.88
C SER A 327 16.15 -45.59 -23.83
N GLN A 328 16.48 -46.81 -23.39
CA GLN A 328 16.37 -48.03 -24.23
C GLN A 328 14.93 -48.57 -24.40
N ASN A 329 14.00 -48.22 -23.50
CA ASN A 329 12.60 -48.70 -23.56
C ASN A 329 11.69 -47.88 -24.49
N GLU A 330 12.13 -46.70 -24.95
CA GLU A 330 11.42 -45.88 -25.93
C GLU A 330 11.77 -46.24 -27.38
N ALA A 331 12.97 -46.79 -27.62
CA ALA A 331 13.42 -47.22 -28.96
C ALA A 331 12.77 -48.52 -29.47
N THR A 332 12.29 -49.40 -28.59
CA THR A 332 11.68 -50.70 -28.96
C THR A 332 10.19 -50.60 -29.36
N LYS A 333 9.50 -49.53 -28.95
CA LYS A 333 8.08 -49.29 -29.30
C LYS A 333 7.89 -48.72 -30.72
N ALA A 334 8.94 -48.17 -31.34
CA ALA A 334 8.89 -47.59 -32.68
C ALA A 334 9.03 -48.61 -33.84
N VAL A 335 9.50 -49.83 -33.57
CA VAL A 335 9.73 -50.88 -34.59
C VAL A 335 8.49 -51.76 -34.81
N ALA A 336 7.68 -52.03 -33.77
CA ALA A 336 6.48 -52.87 -33.86
C ALA A 336 5.33 -52.28 -34.70
N LEU A 337 5.27 -50.95 -34.84
CA LEU A 337 4.21 -50.26 -35.58
C LEU A 337 4.40 -50.31 -37.12
N ARG A 338 5.63 -50.58 -37.60
CA ARG A 338 5.94 -50.67 -39.06
C ARG A 338 5.58 -52.00 -39.70
N GLU A 339 5.42 -53.06 -38.94
CA GLU A 339 5.19 -54.43 -39.44
C GLU A 339 3.69 -54.74 -39.65
N GLN A 340 2.82 -54.09 -38.87
CA GLN A 340 1.36 -54.25 -38.94
C GLN A 340 0.74 -53.66 -40.22
N VAL A 341 1.28 -52.52 -40.71
CA VAL A 341 0.79 -51.81 -41.91
C VAL A 341 1.06 -52.58 -43.23
N ARG A 342 2.08 -53.45 -43.26
CA ARG A 342 2.42 -54.26 -44.45
C ARG A 342 1.51 -55.47 -44.66
N ALA A 343 0.83 -55.95 -43.63
CA ALA A 343 -0.04 -57.12 -43.69
C ALA A 343 -1.44 -56.81 -44.25
N ASP A 344 -2.00 -55.62 -43.94
CA ASP A 344 -3.36 -55.24 -44.33
C ASP A 344 -3.48 -54.87 -45.82
N TYR A 345 -2.40 -54.41 -46.44
CA TYR A 345 -2.35 -54.08 -47.88
C TYR A 345 -2.48 -55.34 -48.79
N LYS A 346 -2.04 -56.52 -48.33
CA LYS A 346 -2.10 -57.76 -49.13
C LYS A 346 -3.50 -58.41 -49.17
N ARG A 347 -4.38 -58.15 -48.19
CA ARG A 347 -5.76 -58.70 -48.19
C ARG A 347 -6.70 -57.98 -49.16
N ALA A 348 -6.54 -56.67 -49.36
CA ALA A 348 -7.42 -55.87 -50.19
C ALA A 348 -7.35 -56.18 -51.70
N LEU A 349 -6.24 -56.77 -52.18
CA LEU A 349 -6.05 -57.06 -53.61
C LEU A 349 -6.80 -58.32 -54.08
N ALA A 350 -7.05 -59.29 -53.19
CA ALA A 350 -7.66 -60.58 -53.54
C ALA A 350 -9.19 -60.51 -53.69
N GLU A 351 -9.86 -59.54 -53.06
CA GLU A 351 -11.32 -59.41 -53.06
C GLU A 351 -11.87 -58.73 -54.33
N LYS A 352 -11.02 -57.97 -55.03
CA LYS A 352 -11.37 -57.22 -56.25
C LYS A 352 -11.50 -58.09 -57.50
N SER A 353 -10.85 -59.25 -57.56
CA SER A 353 -10.90 -60.13 -58.75
C SER A 353 -12.16 -61.00 -58.81
N ARG A 354 -12.82 -61.29 -57.68
CA ARG A 354 -13.99 -62.18 -57.61
C ARG A 354 -15.28 -61.53 -58.14
N ARG A 355 -15.46 -60.22 -57.91
CA ARG A 355 -16.68 -59.47 -58.31
C ARG A 355 -16.86 -59.32 -59.82
N LYS A 356 -15.79 -59.32 -60.60
CA LYS A 356 -15.82 -59.00 -62.03
C LYS A 356 -16.33 -60.14 -62.93
N ASN A 357 -16.42 -61.36 -62.40
CA ASN A 357 -16.89 -62.53 -63.15
C ASN A 357 -18.40 -62.77 -62.98
N GLU A 358 -18.99 -62.33 -61.87
CA GLU A 358 -20.44 -62.47 -61.59
C GLU A 358 -21.30 -61.46 -62.40
N GLU A 359 -20.72 -60.34 -62.83
CA GLU A 359 -21.42 -59.29 -63.59
C GLU A 359 -21.77 -59.70 -65.03
N LYS A 360 -20.96 -60.55 -65.68
CA LYS A 360 -21.12 -60.89 -67.11
C LYS A 360 -22.26 -61.86 -67.41
N GLU A 361 -22.64 -62.71 -66.45
CA GLU A 361 -23.70 -63.71 -66.65
C GLU A 361 -25.10 -63.10 -66.51
N MET A 362 -25.24 -62.02 -65.73
CA MET A 362 -26.51 -61.32 -65.54
C MET A 362 -26.92 -60.46 -66.75
N GLU A 363 -25.96 -59.98 -67.55
CA GLU A 363 -26.24 -59.13 -68.72
C GLU A 363 -26.97 -59.87 -69.86
N MET A 364 -26.77 -61.18 -69.99
CA MET A 364 -27.34 -61.94 -71.11
C MET A 364 -28.82 -62.30 -70.89
N GLN A 365 -29.22 -62.57 -69.65
CA GLN A 365 -30.62 -62.85 -69.28
C GLN A 365 -31.49 -61.57 -69.31
N PHE A 366 -30.86 -60.41 -69.09
CA PHE A 366 -31.50 -59.09 -69.17
C PHE A 366 -31.96 -58.74 -70.60
N ALA A 367 -31.20 -59.12 -71.63
CA ALA A 367 -31.49 -58.75 -73.02
C ALA A 367 -32.78 -59.40 -73.58
N GLN A 368 -33.15 -60.60 -73.13
CA GLN A 368 -34.36 -61.30 -73.63
C GLN A 368 -35.65 -60.80 -72.99
N GLN A 369 -35.62 -60.42 -71.70
CA GLN A 369 -36.75 -59.76 -71.05
C GLN A 369 -37.08 -58.40 -71.67
N MET A 370 -36.09 -57.71 -72.24
CA MET A 370 -36.29 -56.40 -72.85
C MET A 370 -37.15 -56.42 -74.11
N LYS A 371 -37.16 -57.51 -74.88
CA LYS A 371 -37.89 -57.53 -76.15
C LYS A 371 -39.42 -57.61 -75.95
N LEU A 372 -39.88 -58.41 -74.99
CA LEU A 372 -41.31 -58.52 -74.65
C LEU A 372 -41.85 -57.25 -73.98
N ARG A 373 -40.97 -56.55 -73.26
CA ARG A 373 -41.28 -55.25 -72.65
C ARG A 373 -41.59 -54.17 -73.71
N ILE A 374 -40.89 -54.18 -74.85
CA ILE A 374 -41.07 -53.17 -75.91
C ILE A 374 -42.47 -53.23 -76.53
N ASP A 375 -43.02 -54.44 -76.76
CA ASP A 375 -44.32 -54.58 -77.42
C ASP A 375 -45.52 -54.22 -76.51
N GLU A 376 -45.38 -54.44 -75.19
CA GLU A 376 -46.34 -53.93 -74.20
C GLU A 376 -46.21 -52.41 -74.02
N GLU A 377 -44.98 -51.88 -74.12
CA GLU A 377 -44.71 -50.45 -74.08
C GLU A 377 -45.43 -49.71 -75.22
N ASP A 378 -45.44 -50.23 -76.45
CA ASP A 378 -46.10 -49.61 -77.62
C ASP A 378 -47.62 -49.42 -77.49
N LYS A 379 -48.33 -50.37 -76.86
CA LYS A 379 -49.78 -50.21 -76.60
C LYS A 379 -50.03 -49.18 -75.51
N THR A 380 -49.22 -49.20 -74.45
CA THR A 380 -49.29 -48.15 -73.43
C THR A 380 -48.90 -46.78 -73.99
N GLU A 381 -48.03 -46.70 -75.01
CA GLU A 381 -47.61 -45.45 -75.64
C GLU A 381 -48.77 -44.70 -76.30
N ARG A 382 -49.69 -45.41 -76.97
CA ARG A 382 -50.85 -44.77 -77.62
C ARG A 382 -51.83 -44.18 -76.61
N GLU A 383 -52.16 -44.91 -75.56
CA GLU A 383 -52.99 -44.39 -74.46
C GLU A 383 -52.28 -43.29 -73.68
N LYS A 384 -50.97 -43.39 -73.50
CA LYS A 384 -50.12 -42.32 -72.95
C LYS A 384 -50.15 -41.08 -73.85
N GLN A 385 -50.16 -41.20 -75.18
CA GLN A 385 -50.21 -40.03 -76.07
C GLN A 385 -51.54 -39.27 -75.97
N GLU A 386 -52.67 -39.96 -75.81
CA GLU A 386 -53.97 -39.30 -75.62
C GLU A 386 -54.10 -38.67 -74.23
N LYS A 387 -53.68 -39.40 -73.18
CA LYS A 387 -53.56 -38.82 -71.82
C LYS A 387 -52.61 -37.62 -71.81
N ARG A 388 -51.46 -37.69 -72.49
CA ARG A 388 -50.52 -36.56 -72.65
C ARG A 388 -51.17 -35.36 -73.33
N ARG A 389 -51.99 -35.56 -74.36
CA ARG A 389 -52.69 -34.44 -75.03
C ARG A 389 -53.72 -33.78 -74.11
N GLN A 390 -54.47 -34.57 -73.35
CA GLN A 390 -55.44 -34.04 -72.39
C GLN A 390 -54.74 -33.36 -71.19
N GLU A 391 -53.69 -33.98 -70.65
CA GLU A 391 -52.83 -33.40 -69.63
C GLU A 391 -52.16 -32.12 -70.13
N GLN A 392 -51.68 -32.04 -71.36
CA GLN A 392 -51.10 -30.81 -71.92
C GLN A 392 -52.13 -29.66 -71.96
N ARG A 393 -53.38 -29.94 -72.30
CA ARG A 393 -54.46 -28.94 -72.28
C ARG A 393 -54.79 -28.47 -70.87
N ASN A 394 -54.96 -29.43 -69.94
CA ASN A 394 -55.21 -29.13 -68.54
C ASN A 394 -54.03 -28.39 -67.89
N ASN A 395 -52.80 -28.82 -68.17
CA ASN A 395 -51.56 -28.18 -67.73
C ASN A 395 -51.44 -26.79 -68.34
N LEU A 396 -51.83 -26.55 -69.59
CA LEU A 396 -51.82 -25.21 -70.18
C LEU A 396 -52.82 -24.28 -69.49
N ALA A 397 -54.04 -24.74 -69.20
CA ALA A 397 -55.04 -23.96 -68.46
C ALA A 397 -54.58 -23.67 -67.03
N TYR A 398 -54.14 -24.71 -66.31
CA TYR A 398 -53.59 -24.60 -64.96
C TYR A 398 -52.36 -23.68 -64.92
N ASN A 399 -51.42 -23.80 -65.87
CA ASN A 399 -50.26 -22.91 -65.97
C ASN A 399 -50.66 -21.47 -66.28
N LYS A 400 -51.67 -21.24 -67.12
CA LYS A 400 -52.18 -19.88 -67.39
C LYS A 400 -52.81 -19.25 -66.14
N GLU A 401 -53.62 -19.99 -65.39
CA GLU A 401 -54.19 -19.53 -64.13
C GLU A 401 -53.12 -19.33 -63.06
N ALA A 402 -52.18 -20.28 -62.93
CA ALA A 402 -51.03 -20.16 -62.04
C ALA A 402 -50.16 -18.94 -62.40
N MET A 403 -49.96 -18.65 -63.69
CA MET A 403 -49.24 -17.45 -64.14
C MET A 403 -50.00 -16.17 -63.79
N ARG A 404 -51.33 -16.13 -63.95
CA ARG A 404 -52.15 -14.98 -63.52
C ARG A 404 -52.08 -14.77 -62.01
N GLN A 405 -52.23 -15.83 -61.22
CA GLN A 405 -52.10 -15.77 -59.77
C GLN A 405 -50.68 -15.39 -59.35
N ASN A 406 -49.64 -15.88 -60.04
CA ASN A 406 -48.25 -15.50 -59.75
C ASN A 406 -47.98 -14.04 -60.10
N VAL A 407 -48.56 -13.51 -61.17
CA VAL A 407 -48.47 -12.08 -61.53
C VAL A 407 -49.17 -11.21 -60.47
N GLN A 408 -50.37 -11.60 -60.03
CA GLN A 408 -51.09 -10.92 -58.94
C GLN A 408 -50.31 -10.98 -57.63
N LYS A 409 -49.86 -12.17 -57.20
CA LYS A 409 -49.01 -12.36 -56.01
C LYS A 409 -47.71 -11.57 -56.10
N ARG A 410 -47.07 -11.49 -57.27
CA ARG A 410 -45.87 -10.66 -57.48
C ARG A 410 -46.18 -9.17 -57.34
N ALA A 411 -47.32 -8.71 -57.85
CA ALA A 411 -47.74 -7.31 -57.72
C ALA A 411 -48.08 -6.96 -56.26
N GLU A 412 -48.76 -7.86 -55.54
CA GLU A 412 -49.07 -7.71 -54.11
C GLU A 412 -47.80 -7.75 -53.26
N ASN A 413 -46.91 -8.72 -53.52
CA ASN A 413 -45.62 -8.81 -52.84
C ASN A 413 -44.76 -7.58 -53.13
N LEU A 414 -44.74 -7.06 -54.36
CA LEU A 414 -43.98 -5.85 -54.69
C LEU A 414 -44.50 -4.63 -53.92
N LYS A 415 -45.83 -4.46 -53.82
CA LYS A 415 -46.44 -3.39 -53.02
C LYS A 415 -46.12 -3.55 -51.54
N LEU A 416 -46.18 -4.77 -51.02
CA LEU A 416 -45.83 -5.07 -49.63
C LEU A 416 -44.35 -4.78 -49.37
N THR A 417 -43.45 -5.17 -50.28
CA THR A 417 -42.02 -4.87 -50.17
C THR A 417 -41.75 -3.38 -50.24
N GLN A 418 -42.45 -2.62 -51.11
CA GLN A 418 -42.32 -1.16 -51.16
C GLN A 418 -42.76 -0.51 -49.84
N MET A 419 -43.91 -0.92 -49.29
CA MET A 419 -44.39 -0.42 -48.01
C MET A 419 -43.44 -0.78 -46.85
N ILE A 420 -42.87 -1.99 -46.85
CA ILE A 420 -41.86 -2.40 -45.87
C ILE A 420 -40.60 -1.54 -46.02
N ASN A 421 -40.12 -1.34 -47.25
CA ASN A 421 -38.93 -0.53 -47.50
C ASN A 421 -39.12 0.91 -47.03
N GLU A 422 -40.26 1.54 -47.35
CA GLU A 422 -40.60 2.89 -46.89
C GLU A 422 -40.61 2.98 -45.35
N LEU A 423 -41.23 2.01 -44.67
CA LEU A 423 -41.21 1.96 -43.21
C LEU A 423 -39.80 1.76 -42.64
N THR A 424 -38.98 0.92 -43.26
CA THR A 424 -37.59 0.73 -42.83
C THR A 424 -36.73 1.97 -43.06
N GLU A 425 -36.93 2.69 -44.18
CA GLU A 425 -36.24 3.94 -44.46
C GLU A 425 -36.60 5.02 -43.42
N GLU A 426 -37.89 5.15 -43.08
CA GLU A 426 -38.33 6.07 -42.02
C GLU A 426 -37.75 5.70 -40.64
N GLU A 427 -37.65 4.42 -40.32
CA GLU A 427 -37.04 3.93 -39.08
C GLU A 427 -35.52 4.17 -39.06
N GLU A 428 -34.84 3.97 -40.18
CA GLU A 428 -33.42 4.24 -40.35
C GLU A 428 -33.12 5.73 -40.23
N GLU A 429 -33.90 6.60 -40.88
CA GLU A 429 -33.77 8.05 -40.73
C GLU A 429 -33.99 8.50 -39.29
N ARG A 430 -35.01 7.96 -38.62
CA ARG A 430 -35.25 8.23 -37.19
C ARG A 430 -34.07 7.78 -36.34
N ARG A 431 -33.51 6.60 -36.63
CA ARG A 431 -32.33 6.07 -35.94
C ARG A 431 -31.11 6.96 -36.17
N VAL A 432 -30.85 7.41 -37.39
CA VAL A 432 -29.73 8.30 -37.72
C VAL A 432 -29.87 9.63 -36.98
N ARG A 433 -31.07 10.23 -36.99
CA ARG A 433 -31.36 11.45 -36.23
C ARG A 433 -31.08 11.28 -34.73
N LEU A 434 -31.58 10.19 -34.13
CA LEU A 434 -31.33 9.89 -32.71
C LEU A 434 -29.84 9.65 -32.40
N VAL A 435 -29.11 8.97 -33.28
CA VAL A 435 -27.66 8.77 -33.14
C VAL A 435 -26.92 10.11 -33.19
N GLN A 436 -27.32 11.02 -34.09
CA GLN A 436 -26.69 12.33 -34.23
C GLN A 436 -26.98 13.25 -33.04
N GLU A 437 -28.22 13.26 -32.54
CA GLU A 437 -28.56 13.94 -31.28
C GLU A 437 -27.73 13.43 -30.11
N GLU A 438 -27.61 12.11 -29.99
CA GLU A 438 -26.89 11.48 -28.89
C GLU A 438 -25.37 11.74 -29.00
N ARG A 439 -24.83 11.74 -30.21
CA ARG A 439 -23.46 12.15 -30.51
C ARG A 439 -23.19 13.57 -30.01
N LEU A 440 -24.06 14.52 -30.36
CA LEU A 440 -23.94 15.91 -29.95
C LEU A 440 -24.09 16.07 -28.43
N LYS A 441 -24.99 15.30 -27.79
CA LYS A 441 -25.14 15.29 -26.33
C LYS A 441 -23.85 14.85 -25.64
N MET A 442 -23.26 13.73 -26.07
CA MET A 442 -21.97 13.24 -25.55
C MET A 442 -20.85 14.27 -25.72
N LEU A 443 -20.80 14.92 -26.89
CA LEU A 443 -19.81 15.96 -27.17
C LEU A 443 -20.02 17.20 -26.30
N LYS A 444 -21.24 17.70 -26.13
CA LYS A 444 -21.52 18.86 -25.26
C LYS A 444 -21.13 18.61 -23.80
N GLU A 445 -21.34 17.40 -23.30
CA GLU A 445 -21.01 17.03 -21.92
C GLU A 445 -19.50 16.89 -21.68
N HIS A 446 -18.76 16.33 -22.65
CA HIS A 446 -17.37 15.94 -22.45
C HIS A 446 -16.35 16.81 -23.18
N ALA A 447 -16.69 17.40 -24.32
CA ALA A 447 -15.73 18.13 -25.15
C ALA A 447 -15.12 19.35 -24.45
N PRO A 448 -15.88 20.19 -23.69
CA PRO A 448 -15.30 21.32 -22.97
C PRO A 448 -14.23 20.91 -21.95
N LYS A 449 -14.36 19.73 -21.33
CA LYS A 449 -13.42 19.22 -20.32
C LYS A 449 -12.15 18.63 -20.94
N LEU A 450 -12.19 18.34 -22.24
CA LEU A 450 -11.18 17.60 -22.97
C LEU A 450 -10.56 18.40 -24.12
N LEU A 451 -10.84 19.70 -24.20
CA LEU A 451 -10.27 20.58 -25.20
C LEU A 451 -8.74 20.51 -25.15
N GLY A 452 -8.10 20.27 -26.30
CA GLY A 452 -6.65 20.05 -26.42
C GLY A 452 -6.17 18.61 -26.25
N TYR A 453 -7.02 17.68 -25.79
CA TYR A 453 -6.65 16.26 -25.58
C TYR A 453 -7.34 15.30 -26.55
N PHE A 454 -8.20 15.79 -27.45
CA PHE A 454 -8.84 14.97 -28.48
C PHE A 454 -7.83 14.43 -29.50
N PRO A 455 -8.04 13.21 -30.02
CA PRO A 455 -7.33 12.75 -31.21
C PRO A 455 -7.63 13.66 -32.41
N LYS A 456 -6.63 13.87 -33.27
CA LYS A 456 -6.81 14.63 -34.51
C LYS A 456 -7.84 13.93 -35.39
N GLY A 457 -8.81 14.67 -35.93
CA GLY A 457 -9.87 14.13 -36.81
C GLY A 457 -11.07 13.49 -36.10
N SER A 458 -11.15 13.53 -34.77
CA SER A 458 -12.29 12.96 -34.01
C SER A 458 -13.58 13.79 -34.07
N LEU A 459 -13.48 15.10 -34.35
CA LEU A 459 -14.61 16.02 -34.43
C LEU A 459 -14.91 16.33 -35.91
N ARG A 460 -16.17 16.19 -36.31
CA ARG A 460 -16.66 16.60 -37.64
C ARG A 460 -16.84 18.13 -37.67
N GLU A 461 -16.91 18.73 -38.86
CA GLU A 461 -17.15 20.18 -39.01
C GLU A 461 -18.46 20.62 -38.32
N GLN A 462 -19.52 19.82 -38.49
CA GLN A 462 -20.81 20.03 -37.81
C GLN A 462 -20.70 19.96 -36.27
N ASP A 463 -19.80 19.12 -35.74
CA ASP A 463 -19.57 19.00 -34.31
C ASP A 463 -18.90 20.26 -33.75
N LEU A 464 -17.97 20.86 -34.51
CA LEU A 464 -17.23 22.07 -34.12
C LEU A 464 -18.14 23.30 -34.06
N GLU A 465 -19.06 23.44 -35.02
CA GLU A 465 -20.10 24.47 -35.03
C GLU A 465 -21.04 24.34 -33.83
N ALA A 466 -21.52 23.12 -33.56
CA ALA A 466 -22.43 22.85 -32.44
C ALA A 466 -21.78 23.07 -31.05
N LEU A 467 -20.45 23.03 -30.98
CA LEU A 467 -19.66 23.28 -29.76
C LEU A 467 -19.18 24.74 -29.65
N GLY A 468 -19.42 25.59 -30.65
CA GLY A 468 -18.99 27.00 -30.64
C GLY A 468 -17.47 27.18 -30.66
N ILE A 469 -16.72 26.19 -31.16
CA ILE A 469 -15.25 26.22 -31.23
C ILE A 469 -14.77 26.94 -32.52
N THR A 470 -15.70 27.31 -33.41
CA THR A 470 -15.48 28.08 -34.64
C THR A 470 -15.14 29.55 -34.33
N GLY A 471 -13.94 29.79 -33.79
CA GLY A 471 -13.43 31.14 -33.53
C GLY A 471 -12.07 31.23 -32.86
N ALA A 472 -11.44 30.13 -32.45
CA ALA A 472 -10.09 30.17 -31.91
C ALA A 472 -9.05 30.13 -33.03
N SER A 473 -8.47 31.32 -33.29
CA SER A 473 -7.24 31.58 -34.02
C SER A 473 -6.22 30.42 -33.95
N PRO A 474 -5.49 30.10 -35.04
CA PRO A 474 -4.46 29.07 -35.00
C PRO A 474 -3.37 29.48 -34.00
N LEU A 475 -3.32 28.80 -32.85
CA LEU A 475 -2.20 28.92 -31.91
C LEU A 475 -1.09 27.93 -32.32
N PRO A 476 0.17 28.28 -32.00
CA PRO A 476 1.29 28.18 -32.93
C PRO A 476 1.81 26.76 -33.07
N GLU A 477 2.25 26.43 -34.28
CA GLU A 477 3.26 25.40 -34.49
C GLU A 477 4.49 25.72 -33.64
N SER A 478 4.76 24.92 -32.61
CA SER A 478 6.11 24.67 -32.11
C SER A 478 6.10 23.68 -30.95
N CYS A 479 6.19 22.39 -31.30
CA CYS A 479 7.01 21.47 -30.53
C CYS A 479 8.04 20.90 -31.53
N PRO A 480 9.33 21.24 -31.41
CA PRO A 480 10.35 20.66 -32.27
C PRO A 480 10.53 19.20 -31.90
N LEU A 481 10.13 18.31 -32.82
CA LEU A 481 10.67 16.96 -32.85
C LEU A 481 12.11 17.08 -33.35
N GLU A 482 13.05 17.33 -32.44
CA GLU A 482 14.47 17.17 -32.73
C GLU A 482 14.74 15.72 -33.12
N GLY A 483 15.21 15.55 -34.35
CA GLY A 483 15.57 14.28 -34.94
C GLY A 483 16.73 13.62 -34.19
N ARG A 484 16.52 12.37 -33.80
CA ARG A 484 17.63 11.41 -33.68
C ARG A 484 17.86 10.78 -35.03
N GLN A 485 18.85 11.30 -35.75
CA GLN A 485 19.52 10.55 -36.81
C GLN A 485 20.19 9.33 -36.16
N ASN A 486 19.84 8.14 -36.64
CA ASN A 486 20.56 6.90 -36.35
C ASN A 486 21.89 6.92 -37.12
N PRO A 487 23.05 6.74 -36.48
CA PRO A 487 24.27 6.44 -37.18
C PRO A 487 24.49 4.92 -37.16
N HIS A 488 24.10 4.22 -38.22
CA HIS A 488 24.68 2.93 -38.63
C HIS A 488 24.20 2.53 -40.03
N ASN A 489 25.00 2.90 -41.02
CA ASN A 489 25.48 2.02 -42.09
C ASN A 489 26.65 2.70 -42.81
#